data_AF-A0A1I6TPE8-F1
#
_entry.id   AF-A0A1I6TPE8-F1
#
_cell.length_a   1.000
_cell.length_b   1.000
_cell.length_c   1.000
_cell.angle_alpha   90.00
_cell.angle_beta   90.00
_cell.angle_gamma   90.00
#
_symmetry.space_group_name_H-M   'P 1'
#
loop_
_entity.id
_entity.type
_entity.pdbx_description
1 polymer ?
#
loop_
_entity_poly.entity_id
_entity_poly.type
_entity_poly.pdbx_seq_one_letter_code
_entity_poly.pdbx_strand_id
1 'polypeptide(L)'
;MKISTGLISLGLLATLIYKLTEVPGGMILSGLFLGGMLIALILVGGFILSWLTKLILKQLPFWTVYFTITTIAFAVFHYQLYSPTLKIVVPENYTGQVSLIKSNVTENILTLDSNGIGYLNEWTFKHTYSKPIVVDVNGKNLEEQLVGFNNSSFFGLGSSTTSENQIEIKSKSFEIVPEDKTNEKQYYRTNLSELVDKEKIK
;
A
#
# COMPACT_ATOMS: atom_id res chain seq x y z
N MET A 1 29.63 -16.89 4.02
CA MET A 1 28.41 -16.68 3.21
C MET A 1 27.31 -17.73 3.41
N LYS A 2 27.61 -19.05 3.46
CA LYS A 2 26.56 -20.10 3.54
C LYS A 2 25.64 -20.00 4.76
N ILE A 3 26.21 -19.79 5.95
CA ILE A 3 25.44 -19.69 7.21
C ILE A 3 24.73 -18.34 7.30
N SER A 4 25.38 -17.27 6.84
CA SER A 4 24.87 -15.89 6.90
C SER A 4 23.58 -15.70 6.11
N THR A 5 23.49 -16.25 4.89
CA THR A 5 22.30 -16.11 4.02
C THR A 5 21.11 -16.92 4.54
N GLY A 6 21.34 -18.12 5.09
CA GLY A 6 20.30 -18.90 5.75
C GLY A 6 19.72 -18.18 6.97
N LEU A 7 20.58 -17.60 7.82
CA LEU A 7 20.14 -16.83 8.98
C LEU A 7 19.33 -15.59 8.58
N ILE A 8 19.76 -14.85 7.56
CA ILE A 8 19.01 -13.69 7.04
C ILE A 8 17.63 -14.14 6.53
N SER A 9 17.58 -15.20 5.72
CA SER A 9 16.31 -15.71 5.19
C SER A 9 15.35 -16.14 6.29
N LEU A 10 15.85 -16.81 7.34
CA LEU A 10 15.02 -17.25 8.47
C LEU A 10 14.56 -16.06 9.32
N GLY A 11 15.43 -15.08 9.54
CA GLY A 11 15.07 -13.82 10.21
C GLY A 11 13.95 -13.09 9.48
N LEU A 12 14.08 -12.94 8.16
CA LEU A 12 13.04 -12.34 7.31
C LEU A 12 11.73 -13.13 7.35
N LEU A 13 11.78 -14.46 7.34
CA LEU A 13 10.58 -15.28 7.47
C LEU A 13 9.88 -15.03 8.81
N ALA A 14 10.63 -15.03 9.92
CA ALA A 14 10.07 -14.79 11.25
C ALA A 14 9.42 -13.41 11.35
N THR A 15 10.07 -12.37 10.83
CA THR A 15 9.50 -11.00 10.84
C THR A 15 8.28 -10.88 9.93
N LEU A 16 8.24 -11.58 8.79
CA LEU A 16 7.06 -11.64 7.92
C LEU A 16 5.87 -12.27 8.64
N ILE A 17 6.07 -13.44 9.28
CA ILE A 17 5.01 -14.14 10.01
C ILE A 17 4.44 -13.22 11.09
N TYR A 18 5.31 -12.53 11.84
CA TYR A 18 4.86 -11.56 12.84
C TYR A 18 4.03 -10.43 12.20
N LYS A 19 4.56 -9.76 11.16
CA LYS A 19 3.83 -8.66 10.48
C LYS A 19 2.48 -9.09 9.93
N LEU A 20 2.36 -10.32 9.41
CA LEU A 20 1.11 -10.84 8.87
C LEU A 20 0.01 -11.03 9.92
N THR A 21 0.35 -11.07 11.22
CA THR A 21 -0.66 -11.08 12.30
C THR A 21 -1.37 -9.72 12.45
N GLU A 22 -0.71 -8.63 12.04
CA GLU A 22 -1.24 -7.26 12.15
C GLU A 22 -1.95 -6.79 10.87
N VAL A 23 -1.79 -7.54 9.77
CA VAL A 23 -2.35 -7.16 8.46
C VAL A 23 -3.85 -7.42 8.46
N PRO A 24 -4.67 -6.42 8.08
CA PRO A 24 -6.11 -6.61 7.99
C PRO A 24 -6.43 -7.71 6.96
N GLY A 25 -7.38 -8.57 7.28
CA GLY A 25 -7.87 -9.59 6.35
C GLY A 25 -8.67 -8.99 5.20
N GLY A 26 -8.91 -9.80 4.17
CA GLY A 26 -9.97 -9.52 3.21
C GLY A 26 -11.32 -10.01 3.71
N MET A 27 -12.37 -9.81 2.92
CA MET A 27 -13.76 -10.19 3.25
C MET A 27 -13.94 -11.64 3.76
N ILE A 28 -13.09 -12.58 3.33
CA ILE A 28 -13.25 -14.03 3.59
C ILE A 28 -12.03 -14.63 4.31
N LEU A 29 -10.83 -14.10 4.09
CA LEU A 29 -9.57 -14.69 4.54
C LEU A 29 -8.76 -13.68 5.34
N SER A 30 -8.23 -14.12 6.49
CA SER A 30 -7.35 -13.30 7.32
C SER A 30 -6.04 -12.94 6.58
N GLY A 31 -5.42 -11.82 6.96
CA GLY A 31 -4.14 -11.40 6.40
C GLY A 31 -3.06 -12.47 6.58
N LEU A 32 -3.08 -13.17 7.72
CA LEU A 32 -2.20 -14.29 8.01
C LEU A 32 -2.41 -15.48 7.07
N PHE A 33 -3.65 -15.80 6.70
CA PHE A 33 -3.92 -16.91 5.77
C PHE A 33 -3.42 -16.58 4.36
N LEU A 34 -3.77 -15.39 3.83
CA LEU A 34 -3.35 -14.95 2.50
C LEU A 34 -1.82 -14.80 2.42
N GLY A 35 -1.22 -14.18 3.43
CA GLY A 35 0.24 -14.05 3.52
C GLY A 35 0.94 -15.40 3.69
N GLY A 36 0.36 -16.30 4.47
CA GLY A 36 0.87 -17.67 4.65
C GLY A 36 0.89 -18.46 3.34
N MET A 37 -0.16 -18.31 2.51
CA MET A 37 -0.20 -18.91 1.17
C MET A 37 0.93 -18.39 0.28
N LEU A 38 1.19 -17.07 0.28
CA LEU A 38 2.31 -16.48 -0.45
C LEU A 38 3.67 -16.97 0.07
N ILE A 39 3.85 -17.09 1.39
CA ILE A 39 5.05 -17.67 1.98
C ILE A 39 5.26 -19.11 1.48
N ALA A 40 4.22 -19.94 1.49
CA ALA A 40 4.29 -21.30 0.98
C ALA A 40 4.71 -21.35 -0.49
N LEU A 41 4.14 -20.47 -1.33
CA LEU A 41 4.52 -20.34 -2.74
C LEU A 41 5.98 -19.91 -2.91
N ILE A 42 6.48 -18.97 -2.10
CA ILE A 42 7.89 -18.56 -2.12
C ILE A 42 8.82 -19.72 -1.77
N LEU A 43 8.48 -20.50 -0.73
CA LEU A 43 9.29 -21.63 -0.29
C LEU A 43 9.31 -22.76 -1.34
N VAL A 44 8.14 -23.17 -1.84
CA VAL A 44 8.04 -24.24 -2.85
C VAL A 44 8.65 -23.78 -4.18
N GLY A 45 8.31 -22.57 -4.63
CA GLY A 45 8.86 -21.99 -5.85
C GLY A 45 10.38 -21.83 -5.78
N GLY A 46 10.90 -21.34 -4.65
CA GLY A 46 12.34 -21.24 -4.40
C GLY A 46 13.05 -22.59 -4.44
N PHE A 47 12.40 -23.65 -3.94
CA PHE A 47 12.95 -25.01 -3.96
C PHE A 47 13.07 -25.54 -5.39
N ILE A 48 12.01 -25.39 -6.20
CA ILE A 48 11.98 -25.78 -7.61
C ILE A 48 13.04 -24.99 -8.39
N LEU A 49 13.12 -23.68 -8.20
CA LEU A 49 14.07 -22.82 -8.90
C LEU A 49 15.52 -23.16 -8.54
N SER A 50 15.79 -23.52 -7.28
CA SER A 50 17.10 -23.96 -6.82
C SER A 50 17.49 -25.32 -7.42
N TRP A 51 16.54 -26.23 -7.55
CA TRP A 51 16.74 -27.50 -8.24
C TRP A 51 17.13 -27.24 -9.69
N LEU A 52 16.34 -26.47 -10.42
CA LEU A 52 16.60 -26.12 -11.84
C LEU A 52 17.98 -25.47 -12.00
N THR A 53 18.32 -24.54 -11.11
CA THR A 53 19.64 -23.88 -11.10
C THR A 53 20.76 -24.89 -10.93
N LYS A 54 20.59 -25.90 -10.05
CA LYS A 54 21.60 -26.94 -9.83
C LYS A 54 21.77 -27.88 -11.04
N LEU A 55 20.72 -28.11 -11.83
CA LEU A 55 20.82 -28.89 -13.06
C LEU A 55 21.74 -28.22 -14.10
N ILE A 56 21.68 -26.89 -14.17
CA ILE A 56 22.46 -26.07 -15.11
C ILE A 56 23.84 -25.73 -14.53
N LEU A 57 23.90 -25.17 -13.33
CA LEU A 57 25.10 -24.74 -12.61
C LEU A 57 25.45 -25.73 -11.49
N LYS A 58 25.99 -26.88 -11.86
CA LYS A 58 26.31 -28.00 -10.95
C LYS A 58 27.30 -27.67 -9.82
N GLN A 59 28.07 -26.60 -9.96
CA GLN A 59 29.08 -26.18 -8.98
C GLN A 59 28.49 -25.41 -7.80
N LEU A 60 27.26 -24.89 -7.91
CA LEU A 60 26.66 -24.09 -6.86
C LEU A 60 26.03 -24.97 -5.76
N PRO A 61 26.29 -24.66 -4.47
CA PRO A 61 25.67 -25.37 -3.36
C PRO A 61 24.17 -25.08 -3.30
N PHE A 62 23.36 -26.15 -3.38
CA PHE A 62 21.89 -26.09 -3.43
C PHE A 62 21.28 -25.14 -2.38
N TRP A 63 21.64 -25.34 -1.11
CA TRP A 63 21.09 -24.57 0.00
C TRP A 63 21.43 -23.08 -0.09
N THR A 64 22.61 -22.73 -0.63
CA THR A 64 22.97 -21.32 -0.81
C THR A 64 22.10 -20.67 -1.87
N VAL A 65 21.86 -21.34 -3.00
CA VAL A 65 20.96 -20.84 -4.04
C VAL A 65 19.55 -20.67 -3.49
N TYR A 66 19.05 -21.66 -2.76
CA TYR A 66 17.73 -21.62 -2.12
C TYR A 66 17.59 -20.43 -1.17
N PHE A 67 18.50 -20.30 -0.20
CA PHE A 67 18.43 -19.21 0.77
C PHE A 67 18.62 -17.83 0.13
N THR A 68 19.40 -17.72 -0.94
CA THR A 68 19.51 -16.47 -1.70
C THR A 68 18.18 -16.11 -2.37
N ILE A 69 17.53 -17.05 -3.05
CA ILE A 69 16.25 -16.82 -3.73
C ILE A 69 15.16 -16.46 -2.71
N THR A 70 15.04 -17.22 -1.62
CA THR A 70 14.04 -16.95 -0.57
C THR A 70 14.32 -15.64 0.15
N THR A 71 15.58 -15.28 0.39
CA THR A 71 15.95 -13.96 0.96
C THR A 71 15.45 -12.82 0.07
N ILE A 72 15.72 -12.88 -1.23
CA ILE A 72 15.28 -11.85 -2.18
C ILE A 72 13.75 -11.78 -2.21
N ALA A 73 13.08 -12.93 -2.34
CA ALA A 73 11.62 -12.99 -2.37
C ALA A 73 10.98 -12.45 -1.07
N PHE A 74 11.50 -12.82 0.10
CA PHE A 74 11.03 -12.28 1.37
C PHE A 74 11.31 -10.79 1.52
N ALA A 75 12.44 -10.28 1.04
CA ALA A 75 12.72 -8.85 1.04
C ALA A 75 11.72 -8.07 0.17
N VAL A 76 11.41 -8.58 -1.03
CA VAL A 76 10.37 -8.01 -1.90
C VAL A 76 9.00 -8.05 -1.23
N PHE A 77 8.65 -9.16 -0.58
CA PHE A 77 7.36 -9.28 0.09
C PHE A 77 7.23 -8.33 1.29
N HIS A 78 8.30 -8.14 2.07
CA HIS A 78 8.34 -7.11 3.11
C HIS A 78 8.08 -5.71 2.56
N TYR A 79 8.70 -5.38 1.43
CA TYR A 79 8.53 -4.08 0.80
C TYR A 79 7.07 -3.87 0.37
N GLN A 80 6.46 -4.86 -0.27
CA GLN A 80 5.05 -4.81 -0.69
C GLN A 80 4.09 -4.70 0.49
N LEU A 81 4.37 -5.40 1.60
CA LEU A 81 3.56 -5.33 2.80
C LEU A 81 3.70 -3.99 3.54
N TYR A 82 4.88 -3.39 3.46
CA TYR A 82 5.17 -2.10 4.10
C TYR A 82 4.46 -0.93 3.40
N SER A 83 4.24 -1.00 2.08
CA SER A 83 3.58 0.05 1.31
C SER A 83 2.63 -0.48 0.25
N PRO A 84 1.39 -0.86 0.62
CA PRO A 84 0.40 -1.34 -0.34
C PRO A 84 0.04 -0.24 -1.34
N THR A 85 -0.05 -0.61 -2.62
CA THR A 85 -0.55 0.28 -3.67
C THR A 85 -2.07 0.34 -3.60
N LEU A 86 -2.62 1.52 -3.36
CA LEU A 86 -4.08 1.73 -3.36
C LEU A 86 -4.61 1.81 -4.80
N LYS A 87 -5.80 1.27 -5.00
CA LYS A 87 -6.62 1.49 -6.19
C LYS A 87 -7.77 2.39 -5.82
N ILE A 88 -7.80 3.59 -6.37
CA ILE A 88 -8.77 4.64 -6.03
C ILE A 88 -9.65 4.88 -7.24
N VAL A 89 -10.96 4.97 -7.00
CA VAL A 89 -11.97 5.28 -8.02
C VAL A 89 -12.52 6.67 -7.73
N VAL A 90 -12.44 7.58 -8.70
CA VAL A 90 -12.90 8.97 -8.55
C VAL A 90 -14.12 9.26 -9.44
N PRO A 91 -14.91 10.30 -9.14
CA PRO A 91 -15.98 10.75 -10.04
C PRO A 91 -15.49 11.03 -11.46
N GLU A 92 -16.39 10.93 -12.43
CA GLU A 92 -16.08 11.27 -13.81
C GLU A 92 -15.57 12.71 -13.93
N ASN A 93 -14.49 12.90 -14.71
CA ASN A 93 -13.84 14.20 -14.93
C ASN A 93 -13.39 14.92 -13.64
N TYR A 94 -13.16 14.18 -12.56
CA TYR A 94 -12.70 14.78 -11.30
C TYR A 94 -11.33 15.45 -11.45
N THR A 95 -11.27 16.72 -11.05
CA THR A 95 -10.05 17.51 -10.91
C THR A 95 -10.09 18.17 -9.55
N GLY A 96 -9.04 18.02 -8.76
CA GLY A 96 -9.04 18.53 -7.40
C GLY A 96 -8.08 17.79 -6.47
N GLN A 97 -8.19 18.10 -5.19
CA GLN A 97 -7.47 17.39 -4.14
C GLN A 97 -8.20 16.09 -3.80
N VAL A 98 -7.48 14.97 -3.78
CA VAL A 98 -7.96 13.74 -3.16
C VAL A 98 -7.54 13.74 -1.71
N SER A 99 -8.48 13.45 -0.80
CA SER A 99 -8.26 13.38 0.64
C SER A 99 -8.67 12.03 1.20
N LEU A 100 -7.69 11.22 1.59
CA LEU A 100 -7.88 9.92 2.23
C LEU A 100 -7.82 10.08 3.75
N ILE A 101 -8.98 9.99 4.39
CA ILE A 101 -9.17 10.25 5.81
C ILE A 101 -8.87 9.01 6.62
N LYS A 102 -8.09 9.15 7.70
CA LYS A 102 -7.91 8.11 8.70
C LYS A 102 -9.24 7.88 9.43
N SER A 103 -9.68 6.64 9.51
CA SER A 103 -11.01 6.27 10.01
C SER A 103 -11.03 4.91 10.69
N ASN A 104 -12.13 4.64 11.41
CA ASN A 104 -12.39 3.39 12.14
C ASN A 104 -13.15 2.35 11.30
N VAL A 105 -13.25 2.57 9.99
CA VAL A 105 -13.82 1.59 9.06
C VAL A 105 -13.00 0.31 9.08
N THR A 106 -13.66 -0.84 8.94
CA THR A 106 -12.99 -2.14 8.85
C THR A 106 -12.21 -2.26 7.53
N GLU A 107 -12.85 -1.86 6.43
CA GLU A 107 -12.28 -1.89 5.08
C GLU A 107 -12.15 -0.49 4.51
N ASN A 108 -11.11 -0.27 3.69
CA ASN A 108 -10.88 1.03 3.06
C ASN A 108 -12.00 1.38 2.08
N ILE A 109 -12.49 2.61 2.14
CA ILE A 109 -13.45 3.17 1.19
C ILE A 109 -12.67 4.00 0.16
N LEU A 110 -12.34 3.36 -0.96
CA LEU A 110 -11.49 3.93 -2.02
C LEU A 110 -12.27 4.38 -3.26
N THR A 111 -13.59 4.25 -3.26
CA THR A 111 -14.47 4.98 -4.18
C THR A 111 -14.78 6.33 -3.55
N LEU A 112 -14.23 7.39 -4.12
CA LEU A 112 -14.31 8.72 -3.55
C LEU A 112 -15.68 9.35 -3.79
N ASP A 113 -16.07 10.23 -2.87
CA ASP A 113 -17.24 11.08 -3.06
C ASP A 113 -16.98 12.22 -4.08
N SER A 114 -17.99 13.05 -4.32
CA SER A 114 -17.88 14.21 -5.22
C SER A 114 -16.84 15.26 -4.79
N ASN A 115 -16.38 15.21 -3.54
CA ASN A 115 -15.36 16.12 -2.98
C ASN A 115 -13.96 15.49 -2.99
N GLY A 116 -13.81 14.29 -3.58
CA GLY A 116 -12.55 13.54 -3.60
C GLY A 116 -12.17 12.96 -2.23
N ILE A 117 -13.14 12.69 -1.36
CA ILE A 117 -12.91 12.17 -0.02
C ILE A 117 -13.07 10.65 -0.02
N GLY A 118 -12.08 9.96 0.55
CA GLY A 118 -12.10 8.52 0.79
C GLY A 118 -11.66 8.22 2.22
N TYR A 119 -11.79 6.96 2.64
CA TYR A 119 -11.54 6.55 4.03
C TYR A 119 -10.58 5.37 4.09
N LEU A 120 -9.56 5.48 4.93
CA LEU A 120 -8.60 4.42 5.20
C LEU A 120 -8.77 3.93 6.62
N ASN A 121 -8.66 2.61 6.79
CA ASN A 121 -8.47 2.04 8.11
C ASN A 121 -7.08 2.41 8.67
N GLU A 122 -6.90 2.25 9.98
CA GLU A 122 -5.67 2.60 10.70
C GLU A 122 -4.42 2.00 10.06
N TRP A 123 -4.47 0.71 9.75
CA TRP A 123 -3.32 -0.02 9.24
C TRP A 123 -2.88 0.52 7.88
N THR A 124 -3.82 0.71 6.97
CA THR A 124 -3.56 1.22 5.61
C THR A 124 -3.09 2.67 5.66
N PHE A 125 -3.69 3.49 6.53
CA PHE A 125 -3.27 4.87 6.71
C PHE A 125 -1.80 4.95 7.15
N LYS A 126 -1.37 4.08 8.08
CA LYS A 126 0.03 4.05 8.54
C LYS A 126 0.99 3.56 7.47
N HIS A 127 0.58 2.60 6.65
CA HIS A 127 1.48 1.90 5.73
C HIS A 127 1.42 2.39 4.28
N THR A 128 0.53 3.29 3.87
CA THR A 128 0.47 3.69 2.43
C THR A 128 1.43 4.83 2.08
N TYR A 129 2.50 4.57 1.32
CA TYR A 129 3.45 5.61 0.88
C TYR A 129 3.59 5.72 -0.65
N SER A 130 3.26 4.64 -1.37
CA SER A 130 3.44 4.49 -2.81
C SER A 130 2.41 5.29 -3.61
N LYS A 131 2.79 5.73 -4.83
CA LYS A 131 1.85 6.33 -5.77
C LYS A 131 0.65 5.39 -6.01
N PRO A 132 -0.61 5.84 -5.85
CA PRO A 132 -1.77 5.01 -6.07
C PRO A 132 -2.04 4.83 -7.56
N ILE A 133 -2.84 3.82 -7.89
CA ILE A 133 -3.49 3.66 -9.19
C ILE A 133 -4.84 4.36 -9.09
N VAL A 134 -5.12 5.28 -10.00
CA VAL A 134 -6.36 6.07 -9.97
C VAL A 134 -7.08 5.93 -11.30
N VAL A 135 -8.35 5.57 -11.22
CA VAL A 135 -9.26 5.49 -12.36
C VAL A 135 -10.54 6.28 -12.06
N ASP A 136 -11.22 6.77 -13.09
CA ASP A 136 -12.57 7.29 -12.90
C ASP A 136 -13.62 6.16 -12.86
N VAL A 137 -14.87 6.49 -12.55
CA VAL A 137 -16.01 5.55 -12.55
C VAL A 137 -16.25 4.86 -13.90
N ASN A 138 -15.76 5.42 -15.00
CA ASN A 138 -15.86 4.85 -16.35
C ASN A 138 -14.62 4.02 -16.73
N GLY A 139 -13.63 3.91 -15.84
CA GLY A 139 -12.40 3.17 -16.05
C GLY A 139 -11.28 3.94 -16.79
N LYS A 140 -11.42 5.26 -17.00
CA LYS A 140 -10.33 6.09 -17.55
C LYS A 140 -9.17 6.10 -16.56
N ASN A 141 -7.97 5.78 -17.04
CA ASN A 141 -6.76 5.87 -16.23
C ASN A 141 -6.32 7.34 -16.08
N LEU A 142 -6.05 7.76 -14.84
CA LEU A 142 -5.64 9.13 -14.48
C LEU A 142 -4.21 9.21 -13.93
N GLU A 143 -3.41 8.15 -14.05
CA GLU A 143 -2.07 8.05 -13.44
C GLU A 143 -1.10 9.17 -13.84
N GLU A 144 -1.19 9.66 -15.07
CA GLU A 144 -0.35 10.76 -15.57
C GLU A 144 -0.72 12.09 -14.91
N GLN A 145 -1.99 12.28 -14.56
CA GLN A 145 -2.53 13.50 -13.95
C GLN A 145 -2.30 13.57 -12.43
N LEU A 146 -1.63 12.58 -11.83
CA LEU A 146 -1.43 12.53 -10.38
C LEU A 146 -0.20 13.32 -9.96
N VAL A 147 -0.43 14.32 -9.12
CA VAL A 147 0.64 15.15 -8.54
C VAL A 147 0.74 14.88 -7.04
N GLY A 148 1.88 14.31 -6.64
CA GLY A 148 2.21 14.05 -5.24
C GLY A 148 2.84 15.26 -4.55
N PHE A 149 2.85 15.26 -3.22
CA PHE A 149 3.39 16.38 -2.45
C PHE A 149 4.83 16.18 -1.98
N ASN A 150 5.33 14.94 -1.91
CA ASN A 150 6.65 14.61 -1.35
C ASN A 150 7.34 13.48 -2.15
N ASN A 151 8.68 13.50 -2.17
CA ASN A 151 9.52 12.50 -2.83
C ASN A 151 9.66 11.19 -2.02
N SER A 152 9.53 11.24 -0.69
CA SER A 152 9.64 10.05 0.18
C SER A 152 8.30 9.37 0.48
N SER A 153 7.19 10.07 0.25
CA SER A 153 5.82 9.59 0.32
C SER A 153 5.04 10.33 -0.74
N PHE A 154 4.36 9.63 -1.64
CA PHE A 154 3.57 10.29 -2.68
C PHE A 154 2.53 11.25 -2.07
N PHE A 155 1.98 10.88 -0.91
CA PHE A 155 0.95 11.63 -0.21
C PHE A 155 1.52 12.76 0.67
N GLY A 156 0.82 13.88 0.69
CA GLY A 156 0.94 14.93 1.70
C GLY A 156 0.14 14.57 2.95
N LEU A 157 0.72 14.81 4.13
CA LEU A 157 0.06 14.59 5.42
C LEU A 157 -0.65 15.87 5.86
N GLY A 158 -1.92 15.75 6.22
CA GLY A 158 -2.73 16.83 6.77
C GLY A 158 -3.31 16.45 8.13
N SER A 159 -3.49 17.47 8.99
CA SER A 159 -4.33 17.37 10.18
C SER A 159 -5.22 18.61 10.25
N SER A 160 -6.48 18.42 10.60
CA SER A 160 -7.45 19.50 10.82
C SER A 160 -8.37 19.14 11.98
N THR A 161 -9.03 20.12 12.58
CA THR A 161 -9.95 19.90 13.70
C THR A 161 -11.33 20.43 13.38
N THR A 162 -12.36 19.73 13.84
CA THR A 162 -13.74 20.21 13.75
C THR A 162 -14.04 21.21 14.87
N SER A 163 -14.72 22.31 14.57
CA SER A 163 -15.06 23.36 15.53
C SER A 163 -15.96 22.88 16.68
N GLU A 164 -16.86 21.92 16.44
CA GLU A 164 -17.89 21.52 17.41
C GLU A 164 -17.40 20.54 18.47
N ASN A 165 -16.45 19.65 18.17
CA ASN A 165 -16.05 18.54 19.05
C ASN A 165 -14.53 18.33 19.16
N GLN A 166 -13.71 19.23 18.60
CA GLN A 166 -12.24 19.11 18.53
C GLN A 166 -11.74 17.74 17.99
N ILE A 167 -12.54 17.06 17.17
CA ILE A 167 -12.15 15.78 16.57
C ILE A 167 -11.00 16.05 15.61
N GLU A 168 -9.88 15.35 15.81
CA GLU A 168 -8.71 15.42 14.94
C GLU A 168 -8.94 14.58 13.67
N ILE A 169 -8.95 15.25 12.52
CA ILE A 169 -9.06 14.65 11.19
C ILE A 169 -7.66 14.54 10.60
N LYS A 170 -7.11 13.33 10.55
CA LYS A 170 -5.84 13.03 9.87
C LYS A 170 -6.11 12.60 8.43
N SER A 171 -5.36 13.14 7.49
CA SER A 171 -5.53 12.83 6.07
C SER A 171 -4.21 12.60 5.35
N LYS A 172 -4.29 11.78 4.29
CA LYS A 172 -3.29 11.63 3.24
C LYS A 172 -3.86 12.21 1.96
N SER A 173 -3.14 13.10 1.31
CA SER A 173 -3.66 13.81 0.14
C SER A 173 -2.71 13.81 -1.05
N PHE A 174 -3.26 13.96 -2.24
CA PHE A 174 -2.56 14.23 -3.50
C PHE A 174 -3.51 14.98 -4.43
N GLU A 175 -3.03 15.42 -5.59
CA GLU A 175 -3.84 16.16 -6.56
C GLU A 175 -4.05 15.36 -7.85
N ILE A 176 -5.24 15.52 -8.43
CA ILE A 176 -5.54 15.17 -9.80
C ILE A 176 -5.70 16.48 -10.56
N VAL A 177 -4.82 16.71 -11.53
CA VAL A 177 -4.75 17.97 -12.28
C VAL A 177 -5.30 17.78 -13.70
N PRO A 178 -5.70 18.86 -14.38
CA PRO A 178 -6.05 18.80 -15.80
C PRO A 178 -4.90 18.26 -16.66
N GLU A 179 -5.20 17.64 -17.80
CA GLU A 179 -4.20 17.03 -18.70
C GLU A 179 -3.12 18.05 -19.15
N ASP A 180 -3.50 19.31 -19.36
CA ASP A 180 -2.62 20.42 -19.76
C ASP A 180 -1.70 20.92 -18.63
N LYS A 181 -1.89 20.45 -17.39
CA LYS A 181 -1.14 20.87 -16.19
C LYS A 181 -0.41 19.72 -15.50
N THR A 182 -0.17 18.65 -16.24
CA THR A 182 0.50 17.44 -15.74
C THR A 182 1.85 17.79 -15.09
N ASN A 183 2.12 17.24 -13.90
CA ASN A 183 3.27 17.52 -13.04
C ASN A 183 3.30 18.89 -12.34
N GLU A 184 2.27 19.73 -12.46
CA GLU A 184 2.21 21.03 -11.79
C GLU A 184 1.26 21.01 -10.60
N LYS A 185 1.78 21.31 -9.40
CA LYS A 185 0.95 21.46 -8.18
C LYS A 185 -0.01 22.64 -8.33
N GLN A 186 -1.30 22.39 -8.18
CA GLN A 186 -2.35 23.41 -8.25
C GLN A 186 -2.75 23.91 -6.86
N TYR A 187 -2.33 23.23 -5.78
CA TYR A 187 -2.64 23.58 -4.39
C TYR A 187 -4.14 23.63 -4.10
N TYR A 188 -4.89 22.68 -4.68
CA TYR A 188 -6.31 22.51 -4.37
C TYR A 188 -6.49 22.27 -2.87
N ARG A 189 -7.52 22.88 -2.27
CA ARG A 189 -7.81 22.74 -0.84
C ARG A 189 -9.26 22.37 -0.63
N THR A 190 -9.47 21.27 0.10
CA THR A 190 -10.79 20.84 0.55
C THR A 190 -10.95 21.17 2.04
N ASN A 191 -12.05 21.84 2.42
CA ASN A 191 -12.36 22.09 3.83
C ASN A 191 -12.92 20.82 4.48
N LEU A 192 -12.03 20.00 5.04
CA LEU A 192 -12.40 18.70 5.61
C LEU A 192 -13.28 18.82 6.86
N SER A 193 -13.23 19.92 7.60
CA SER A 193 -13.96 20.05 8.87
C SER A 193 -15.49 19.99 8.72
N GLU A 194 -15.99 20.36 7.54
CA GLU A 194 -17.42 20.40 7.21
C GLU A 194 -17.87 19.19 6.38
N LEU A 195 -16.97 18.59 5.59
CA LEU A 195 -17.33 17.61 4.56
C LEU A 195 -17.13 16.15 4.99
N VAL A 196 -16.31 15.89 6.00
CA VAL A 196 -16.06 14.51 6.42
C VAL A 196 -17.23 13.95 7.23
N ASP A 197 -17.58 12.70 6.92
CA ASP A 197 -18.42 11.87 7.79
C ASP A 197 -17.74 11.64 9.15
N LYS A 198 -18.22 12.37 10.16
CA LYS A 198 -17.70 12.34 11.53
C LYS A 198 -17.95 11.00 12.24
N GLU A 199 -18.94 10.20 11.79
CA GLU A 199 -19.22 8.89 12.40
C GLU A 199 -18.14 7.87 12.09
N LYS A 200 -17.48 7.99 10.93
CA LYS A 200 -16.37 7.11 10.53
C LYS A 200 -15.05 7.41 11.25
N ILE A 201 -14.94 8.55 11.94
CA ILE A 201 -13.71 9.04 12.57
C ILE A 201 -13.72 8.77 14.09
N LYS A 202 -14.90 8.72 14.71
CA LYS A 202 -15.10 8.42 16.13
C LYS A 202 -14.78 6.98 16.46
#